data_AF-A0A0Q5B032-F1
#
_entry.id   AF-A0A0Q5B032-F1
#
_cell.length_a   1.000
_cell.length_b   1.000
_cell.length_c   1.000
_cell.angle_alpha   90.00
_cell.angle_beta   90.00
_cell.angle_gamma   90.00
#
_symmetry.space_group_name_H-M   'P 1'
#
loop_
_entity.id
_entity.type
_entity.pdbx_description
1 polymer ?
#
loop_
_entity_poly.entity_id
_entity_poly.type
_entity_poly.pdbx_seq_one_letter_code
_entity_poly.pdbx_strand_id
1 'polypeptide(L)'
;MARAAAVAVLCLVLALAGCTVPPDGADAALASLVDRIRAGSGVGSVESSLQQADPKDRPDEWIASVDVTASGDDLEVAAVVRDAVHSGVTGTKLSLSLRIPAGDAGVGVVVDPRRKEDVELAGELRVLPFAESVAVSPYQRYVELSAGVSFTEAVAVVRTITRRIDLARGSTSIAVEPEAPGPALLALVDTLDADPRISSVTVRSSEGAERASVSVTTDDAEGVATTLAATPDEAADAGTAARTSFSVQSADYATTAAGWLGLPLGSPEPPLPTPPSLPEADPAEVAAGVAAVEPVVREFLEESVAATGVPAEVSMRVEPCSEGPGSRSAGSVVVPVFTVYDSAQEPFDAVIEGWKAAGFDRTDRASGRDFWTAVTPWRDGVVSASIRGTPDGVSLTAESGCVRG
;
A
#
# COMPACT_ATOMS: atom_id res chain seq x y z
N MET A 1 -62.25 13.39 -26.41
CA MET A 1 -61.67 12.79 -27.63
C MET A 1 -60.23 13.31 -27.75
N ALA A 2 -59.28 12.38 -28.00
CA ALA A 2 -57.83 12.56 -28.28
C ALA A 2 -57.02 13.38 -27.24
N ARG A 3 -56.09 12.87 -26.40
CA ARG A 3 -55.04 11.81 -26.51
C ARG A 3 -54.20 11.91 -27.78
N ALA A 4 -53.12 12.70 -27.74
CA ALA A 4 -51.82 12.40 -28.35
C ALA A 4 -50.78 13.49 -27.98
N ALA A 5 -49.52 13.08 -27.94
CA ALA A 5 -48.29 13.89 -27.96
C ALA A 5 -47.80 14.50 -26.64
N ALA A 6 -47.13 13.66 -25.82
CA ALA A 6 -45.90 14.02 -25.11
C ALA A 6 -45.28 12.75 -24.47
N VAL A 7 -45.13 11.69 -25.26
CA VAL A 7 -44.32 10.52 -24.90
C VAL A 7 -43.27 10.43 -25.99
N ALA A 8 -42.02 10.77 -25.65
CA ALA A 8 -40.77 10.48 -26.37
C ALA A 8 -39.76 11.64 -26.31
N VAL A 9 -39.41 12.15 -25.12
CA VAL A 9 -38.12 12.84 -24.92
C VAL A 9 -37.51 12.57 -23.53
N LEU A 10 -38.28 12.12 -22.53
CA LEU A 10 -37.77 11.99 -21.15
C LEU A 10 -37.19 10.61 -20.76
N CYS A 11 -37.01 9.68 -21.69
CA CYS A 11 -36.44 8.35 -21.39
C CYS A 11 -35.10 8.05 -22.09
N LEU A 12 -34.48 9.03 -22.77
CA LEU A 12 -33.24 8.80 -23.53
C LEU A 12 -32.04 9.63 -23.06
N VAL A 13 -32.05 10.08 -21.80
CA VAL A 13 -30.90 10.79 -21.18
C VAL A 13 -30.34 10.03 -19.96
N LEU A 14 -30.91 8.88 -19.59
CA LEU A 14 -30.40 8.00 -18.52
C LEU A 14 -29.61 6.77 -19.04
N ALA A 15 -29.36 6.67 -20.36
CA ALA A 15 -28.81 5.46 -20.99
C ALA A 15 -27.37 5.59 -21.52
N LEU A 16 -26.57 6.52 -20.99
CA LEU A 16 -25.14 6.66 -21.32
C LEU A 16 -24.23 6.76 -20.08
N ALA A 17 -24.75 6.51 -18.87
CA ALA A 17 -23.89 5.98 -17.83
C ALA A 17 -23.67 4.51 -18.19
N GLY A 18 -22.53 4.19 -18.80
CA GLY A 18 -22.17 2.82 -19.13
C GLY A 18 -22.15 1.98 -17.87
N CYS A 19 -23.24 1.25 -17.62
CA CYS A 19 -23.27 0.17 -16.65
C CYS A 19 -22.36 -0.93 -17.21
N THR A 20 -21.10 -0.89 -16.84
CA THR A 20 -20.19 -2.02 -17.06
C THR A 20 -20.71 -3.21 -16.27
N VAL A 21 -20.61 -4.39 -16.86
CA VAL A 21 -21.02 -5.65 -16.23
C VAL A 21 -19.81 -6.19 -15.47
N PRO A 22 -19.99 -6.81 -14.28
CA PRO A 22 -18.91 -7.49 -13.60
C PRO A 22 -18.24 -8.54 -14.50
N PRO A 23 -16.96 -8.89 -14.24
CA PRO A 23 -16.28 -9.94 -14.99
C PRO A 23 -17.06 -11.25 -14.91
N ASP A 24 -17.09 -12.00 -16.01
CA ASP A 24 -17.82 -13.27 -16.08
C ASP A 24 -17.36 -14.22 -14.96
N GLY A 25 -18.33 -14.69 -14.18
CA GLY A 25 -18.10 -15.60 -13.05
C GLY A 25 -17.66 -14.94 -11.74
N ALA A 26 -17.44 -13.62 -11.69
CA ALA A 26 -17.03 -12.91 -10.47
C ALA A 26 -18.05 -13.07 -9.33
N ASP A 27 -19.36 -12.91 -9.62
CA ASP A 27 -20.42 -13.10 -8.60
C ASP A 27 -20.45 -14.52 -8.05
N ALA A 28 -20.32 -15.53 -8.92
CA ALA A 28 -20.30 -16.93 -8.51
C ALA A 28 -19.03 -17.28 -7.71
N ALA A 29 -17.88 -16.73 -8.11
CA ALA A 29 -16.62 -16.88 -7.40
C ALA A 29 -16.67 -16.23 -6.02
N LEU A 30 -17.25 -15.01 -5.92
CA LEU A 30 -17.44 -14.31 -4.65
C LEU A 30 -18.41 -15.08 -3.73
N ALA A 31 -19.54 -15.55 -4.25
CA ALA A 31 -20.48 -16.36 -3.47
C ALA A 31 -19.82 -17.64 -2.95
N SER A 32 -19.05 -18.34 -3.78
CA SER A 32 -18.30 -19.54 -3.38
C SER A 32 -17.25 -19.21 -2.31
N LEU A 33 -16.55 -18.08 -2.44
CA LEU A 33 -15.60 -17.62 -1.42
C LEU A 33 -16.31 -17.35 -0.08
N VAL A 34 -17.43 -16.63 -0.11
CA VAL A 34 -18.23 -16.31 1.09
C VAL A 34 -18.69 -17.58 1.79
N ASP A 35 -19.17 -18.58 1.05
CA ASP A 35 -19.62 -19.84 1.63
C ASP A 35 -18.46 -20.64 2.27
N ARG A 36 -17.27 -20.63 1.66
CA ARG A 36 -16.07 -21.24 2.26
C ARG A 36 -15.67 -20.56 3.56
N ILE A 37 -15.65 -19.22 3.58
CA ILE A 37 -15.31 -18.45 4.79
C ILE A 37 -16.35 -18.71 5.88
N ARG A 38 -17.64 -18.68 5.55
CA ARG A 38 -18.74 -18.90 6.50
C ARG A 38 -18.72 -20.31 7.11
N ALA A 39 -18.22 -21.30 6.39
CA ALA A 39 -18.04 -22.66 6.90
C ALA A 39 -16.83 -22.80 7.86
N GLY A 40 -15.96 -21.78 7.94
CA GLY A 40 -14.79 -21.76 8.81
C GLY A 40 -15.15 -21.69 10.29
N SER A 41 -14.42 -22.44 11.12
CA SER A 41 -14.55 -22.35 12.58
C SER A 41 -14.19 -20.94 13.07
N GLY A 42 -14.94 -20.43 14.05
CA GLY A 42 -14.72 -19.11 14.64
C GLY A 42 -15.29 -17.94 13.82
N VAL A 43 -15.87 -18.18 12.64
CA VAL A 43 -16.52 -17.14 11.84
C VAL A 43 -17.97 -16.94 12.32
N GLY A 44 -18.33 -15.70 12.64
CA GLY A 44 -19.67 -15.31 13.08
C GLY A 44 -20.55 -14.82 11.93
N SER A 45 -20.06 -13.87 11.12
CA SER A 45 -20.75 -13.37 9.94
C SER A 45 -19.78 -13.03 8.80
N VAL A 46 -20.31 -13.03 7.58
CA VAL A 46 -19.59 -12.66 6.36
C VAL A 46 -20.51 -11.80 5.50
N GLU A 47 -20.07 -10.58 5.23
CA GLU A 47 -20.69 -9.64 4.31
C GLU A 47 -19.80 -9.50 3.07
N SER A 48 -20.41 -9.23 1.91
CA SER A 48 -19.65 -9.11 0.66
C SER A 48 -20.32 -8.17 -0.31
N SER A 49 -19.52 -7.47 -1.11
CA SER A 49 -19.98 -6.64 -2.22
C SER A 49 -19.03 -6.74 -3.40
N LEU A 50 -19.57 -6.58 -4.60
CA LEU A 50 -18.80 -6.47 -5.83
C LEU A 50 -19.09 -5.12 -6.46
N GLN A 51 -18.04 -4.30 -6.63
CA GLN A 51 -18.17 -2.94 -7.15
C GLN A 51 -17.03 -2.60 -8.10
N GLN A 52 -17.31 -1.70 -9.03
CA GLN A 52 -16.31 -1.13 -9.91
C GLN A 52 -15.44 -0.15 -9.13
N ALA A 53 -14.11 -0.20 -9.29
CA ALA A 53 -13.17 0.62 -8.55
C ALA A 53 -13.30 2.10 -8.91
N ASP A 54 -13.33 2.40 -10.21
CA ASP A 54 -13.51 3.75 -10.73
C ASP A 54 -14.25 3.69 -12.07
N PRO A 55 -15.57 3.93 -12.09
CA PRO A 55 -16.36 3.86 -13.32
C PRO A 55 -15.92 4.83 -14.43
N LYS A 56 -15.16 5.88 -14.09
CA LYS A 56 -14.78 6.93 -15.02
C LYS A 56 -13.38 6.71 -15.58
N ASP A 57 -12.43 6.44 -14.71
CA ASP A 57 -11.01 6.42 -15.07
C ASP A 57 -10.47 4.98 -15.19
N ARG A 58 -11.09 4.00 -14.52
CA ARG A 58 -10.69 2.57 -14.57
C ARG A 58 -11.92 1.66 -14.70
N PRO A 59 -12.66 1.75 -15.81
CA PRO A 59 -13.94 1.08 -15.95
C PRO A 59 -13.85 -0.45 -15.98
N ASP A 60 -12.68 -1.02 -16.23
CA ASP A 60 -12.46 -2.47 -16.23
C ASP A 60 -11.95 -3.01 -14.88
N GLU A 61 -11.70 -2.14 -13.90
CA GLU A 61 -11.22 -2.55 -12.58
C GLU A 61 -12.39 -2.80 -11.62
N TRP A 62 -12.46 -4.00 -11.08
CA TRP A 62 -13.48 -4.43 -10.13
C TRP A 62 -12.86 -4.83 -8.78
N ILE A 63 -13.55 -4.49 -7.71
CA ILE A 63 -13.18 -4.79 -6.33
C ILE A 63 -14.26 -5.69 -5.73
N ALA A 64 -13.86 -6.90 -5.34
CA ALA A 64 -14.64 -7.75 -4.46
C ALA A 64 -14.25 -7.41 -3.01
N SER A 65 -15.18 -6.89 -2.23
CA SER A 65 -15.00 -6.64 -0.81
C SER A 65 -15.65 -7.75 0.01
N VAL A 66 -14.92 -8.26 1.00
CA VAL A 66 -15.43 -9.25 1.96
C VAL A 66 -15.09 -8.77 3.36
N ASP A 67 -16.12 -8.60 4.19
CA ASP A 67 -16.00 -8.21 5.59
C ASP A 67 -16.43 -9.38 6.47
N VAL A 68 -15.49 -9.89 7.26
CA VAL A 68 -15.70 -11.05 8.14
C VAL A 68 -15.75 -10.56 9.58
N THR A 69 -16.71 -11.04 10.36
CA THR A 69 -16.74 -10.84 11.81
C THR A 69 -16.58 -12.19 12.51
N ALA A 70 -15.59 -12.30 13.40
CA ALA A 70 -15.38 -13.48 14.23
C ALA A 70 -16.46 -13.63 15.30
N SER A 71 -16.77 -14.86 15.69
CA SER A 71 -17.74 -15.18 16.74
C SER A 71 -17.16 -15.10 18.15
N GLY A 72 -15.83 -15.08 18.28
CA GLY A 72 -15.08 -14.94 19.52
C GLY A 72 -13.86 -14.04 19.33
N ASP A 73 -13.07 -13.87 20.38
CA ASP A 73 -11.93 -12.94 20.44
C ASP A 73 -10.58 -13.55 20.03
N ASP A 74 -10.58 -14.79 19.53
CA ASP A 74 -9.37 -15.52 19.12
C ASP A 74 -8.84 -15.07 17.75
N LEU A 75 -7.53 -14.79 17.67
CA LEU A 75 -6.84 -14.44 16.42
C LEU A 75 -6.63 -15.63 15.49
N GLU A 76 -6.74 -16.87 15.97
CA GLU A 76 -6.58 -18.08 15.15
C GLU A 76 -7.60 -18.14 13.99
N VAL A 77 -8.75 -17.48 14.13
CA VAL A 77 -9.74 -17.34 13.05
C VAL A 77 -9.14 -16.66 11.80
N ALA A 78 -8.12 -15.82 11.95
CA ALA A 78 -7.42 -15.21 10.82
C ALA A 78 -6.75 -16.26 9.92
N ALA A 79 -6.19 -17.34 10.49
CA ALA A 79 -5.62 -18.43 9.70
C ALA A 79 -6.70 -19.18 8.93
N VAL A 80 -7.86 -19.43 9.55
CA VAL A 80 -9.02 -20.07 8.91
C VAL A 80 -9.52 -19.25 7.72
N VAL A 81 -9.66 -17.93 7.89
CA VAL A 81 -10.10 -17.03 6.81
C VAL A 81 -9.04 -16.96 5.71
N ARG A 82 -7.75 -16.87 6.06
CA ARG A 82 -6.63 -16.85 5.11
C ARG A 82 -6.60 -18.10 4.22
N ASP A 83 -6.82 -19.28 4.79
CA ASP A 83 -6.82 -20.53 4.03
C ASP A 83 -8.03 -20.60 3.06
N ALA A 84 -9.17 -20.03 3.44
CA ALA A 84 -10.37 -19.98 2.60
C ALA A 84 -10.25 -19.05 1.36
N VAL A 85 -9.40 -18.02 1.43
CA VAL A 85 -9.28 -16.96 0.40
C VAL A 85 -8.19 -17.24 -0.65
N HIS A 86 -7.48 -18.36 -0.57
CA HIS A 86 -6.32 -18.68 -1.43
C HIS A 86 -6.57 -18.52 -2.95
N SER A 87 -7.80 -18.72 -3.42
CA SER A 87 -8.17 -18.62 -4.84
C SER A 87 -8.65 -17.23 -5.29
N GLY A 88 -8.80 -16.27 -4.37
CA GLY A 88 -9.31 -14.93 -4.69
C GLY A 88 -10.72 -14.93 -5.30
N VAL A 89 -11.02 -13.87 -6.06
CA VAL A 89 -12.25 -13.73 -6.85
C VAL A 89 -11.88 -13.37 -8.29
N THR A 90 -12.29 -14.22 -9.23
CA THR A 90 -11.91 -14.14 -10.65
C THR A 90 -12.14 -12.75 -11.24
N GLY A 91 -11.11 -12.18 -11.86
CA GLY A 91 -11.20 -10.91 -12.58
C GLY A 91 -11.31 -9.67 -11.70
N THR A 92 -11.14 -9.80 -10.38
CA THR A 92 -11.31 -8.69 -9.42
C THR A 92 -10.12 -8.57 -8.48
N LYS A 93 -9.94 -7.38 -7.89
CA LYS A 93 -9.10 -7.19 -6.71
C LYS A 93 -9.90 -7.55 -5.46
N LEU A 94 -9.33 -8.40 -4.61
CA LEU A 94 -9.96 -8.77 -3.34
C LEU A 94 -9.53 -7.79 -2.23
N SER A 95 -10.50 -7.09 -1.66
CA SER A 95 -10.40 -6.37 -0.39
C SER A 95 -11.03 -7.23 0.71
N LEU A 96 -10.27 -7.48 1.78
CA LEU A 96 -10.68 -8.38 2.85
C LEU A 96 -10.42 -7.73 4.19
N SER A 97 -11.43 -7.71 5.05
CA SER A 97 -11.29 -7.29 6.45
C SER A 97 -11.81 -8.39 7.37
N LEU A 98 -11.14 -8.57 8.50
CA LEU A 98 -11.56 -9.45 9.58
C LEU A 98 -11.65 -8.65 10.87
N ARG A 99 -12.86 -8.51 11.40
CA ARG A 99 -13.15 -7.93 12.71
C ARG A 99 -13.20 -9.03 13.76
N ILE A 100 -12.37 -8.90 14.79
CA ILE A 100 -12.36 -9.77 15.96
C ILE A 100 -12.81 -8.93 17.16
N PRO A 101 -13.89 -9.31 17.85
CA PRO A 101 -14.40 -8.55 18.99
C PRO A 101 -13.41 -8.53 20.16
N ALA A 102 -13.63 -7.56 21.07
CA ALA A 102 -12.96 -7.53 22.35
C ALA A 102 -13.39 -8.73 23.22
N GLY A 103 -12.50 -9.16 24.11
CA GLY A 103 -12.74 -10.27 25.03
C GLY A 103 -11.62 -10.40 26.06
N ASP A 104 -11.40 -11.62 26.55
CA ASP A 104 -10.34 -11.91 27.53
C ASP A 104 -8.94 -11.73 26.92
N ALA A 105 -8.82 -11.85 25.59
CA ALA A 105 -7.58 -11.64 24.85
C ALA A 105 -7.20 -10.16 24.63
N GLY A 106 -8.05 -9.21 25.03
CA GLY A 106 -7.80 -7.77 24.90
C GLY A 106 -8.86 -7.05 24.06
N VAL A 107 -8.51 -5.88 23.52
CA VAL A 107 -9.46 -5.06 22.76
C VAL A 107 -9.80 -5.66 21.40
N GLY A 108 -10.85 -5.13 20.78
CA GLY A 108 -11.27 -5.53 19.44
C GLY A 108 -10.25 -5.09 18.39
N VAL A 109 -10.06 -5.94 17.39
CA VAL A 109 -9.15 -5.68 16.27
C VAL A 109 -9.86 -5.75 14.93
N VAL A 110 -9.40 -4.97 13.96
CA VAL A 110 -9.70 -5.14 12.54
C VAL A 110 -8.41 -5.42 11.81
N VAL A 111 -8.32 -6.54 11.10
CA VAL A 111 -7.09 -6.98 10.42
C VAL A 111 -7.34 -7.43 8.99
N ASP A 112 -6.32 -7.35 8.13
CA ASP A 112 -6.29 -8.12 6.89
C ASP A 112 -5.70 -9.52 7.20
N PRO A 113 -6.50 -10.59 7.19
CA PRO A 113 -6.05 -11.91 7.63
C PRO A 113 -5.04 -12.55 6.67
N ARG A 114 -4.87 -12.01 5.45
CA ARG A 114 -3.92 -12.54 4.46
C ARG A 114 -2.47 -12.37 4.91
N ARG A 115 -2.20 -11.35 5.73
CA ARG A 115 -0.85 -10.95 6.15
C ARG A 115 -0.60 -11.41 7.57
N LYS A 116 0.20 -12.47 7.72
CA LYS A 116 0.47 -13.08 9.02
C LYS A 116 1.11 -12.07 9.97
N GLU A 117 2.02 -11.24 9.45
CA GLU A 117 2.71 -10.19 10.18
C GLU A 117 1.77 -9.10 10.72
N ASP A 118 0.72 -8.75 9.98
CA ASP A 118 -0.27 -7.76 10.43
C ASP A 118 -1.17 -8.34 11.53
N VAL A 119 -1.48 -9.65 11.47
CA VAL A 119 -2.24 -10.36 12.53
C VAL A 119 -1.41 -10.48 13.81
N GLU A 120 -0.12 -10.82 13.70
CA GLU A 120 0.82 -10.88 14.84
C GLU A 120 0.95 -9.51 15.50
N LEU A 121 1.17 -8.45 14.71
CA LEU A 121 1.23 -7.08 15.21
C LEU A 121 -0.08 -6.67 15.91
N ALA A 122 -1.24 -7.00 15.35
CA ALA A 122 -2.52 -6.72 15.99
C ALA A 122 -2.67 -7.45 17.34
N GLY A 123 -2.13 -8.66 17.46
CA GLY A 123 -2.06 -9.41 18.72
C GLY A 123 -1.20 -8.73 19.78
N GLU A 124 -0.07 -8.15 19.40
CA GLU A 124 0.79 -7.40 20.32
C GLU A 124 0.15 -6.07 20.76
N LEU A 125 -0.52 -5.38 19.85
CA LEU A 125 -1.13 -4.07 20.12
C LEU A 125 -2.43 -4.17 20.95
N ARG A 126 -3.24 -5.22 20.74
CA ARG A 126 -4.57 -5.32 21.38
C ARG A 126 -4.53 -5.57 22.89
N VAL A 127 -3.38 -5.99 23.42
CA VAL A 127 -3.17 -6.23 24.85
C VAL A 127 -2.62 -5.01 25.58
N LEU A 128 -2.37 -3.91 24.86
CA LEU A 128 -1.89 -2.67 25.46
C LEU A 128 -2.97 -2.08 26.38
N PRO A 129 -2.63 -1.71 27.63
CA PRO A 129 -3.61 -1.29 28.63
C PRO A 129 -4.31 0.04 28.28
N PHE A 130 -3.77 0.78 27.32
CA PHE A 130 -4.32 2.03 26.82
C PHE A 130 -5.06 1.89 25.49
N ALA A 131 -5.04 0.74 24.83
CA ALA A 131 -5.76 0.55 23.58
C ALA A 131 -7.26 0.46 23.87
N GLU A 132 -8.08 1.15 23.08
CA GLU A 132 -9.53 1.02 23.03
C GLU A 132 -9.96 0.16 21.84
N SER A 133 -9.27 0.32 20.70
CA SER A 133 -9.38 -0.56 19.54
C SER A 133 -8.11 -0.50 18.70
N VAL A 134 -7.93 -1.49 17.83
CA VAL A 134 -6.76 -1.59 16.95
C VAL A 134 -7.23 -1.92 15.54
N ALA A 135 -6.62 -1.30 14.53
CA ALA A 135 -6.74 -1.78 13.15
C ALA A 135 -5.38 -1.89 12.48
N VAL A 136 -5.11 -3.03 11.85
CA VAL A 136 -3.86 -3.31 11.15
C VAL A 136 -4.16 -3.91 9.78
N SER A 137 -3.92 -3.13 8.75
CA SER A 137 -4.12 -3.50 7.35
C SER A 137 -3.02 -2.88 6.48
N PRO A 138 -2.91 -3.25 5.19
CA PRO A 138 -1.97 -2.63 4.26
C PRO A 138 -2.14 -1.12 4.12
N TYR A 139 -3.34 -0.59 4.35
CA TYR A 139 -3.68 0.82 4.13
C TYR A 139 -3.81 1.62 5.43
N GLN A 140 -3.96 0.94 6.56
CA GLN A 140 -4.26 1.58 7.82
C GLN A 140 -3.66 0.77 8.96
N ARG A 141 -2.78 1.39 9.73
CA ARG A 141 -2.22 0.85 10.97
C ARG A 141 -2.46 1.88 12.05
N TYR A 142 -3.43 1.65 12.93
CA TYR A 142 -3.68 2.57 14.02
C TYR A 142 -4.15 1.89 15.30
N VAL A 143 -3.90 2.56 16.43
CA VAL A 143 -4.47 2.24 17.75
C VAL A 143 -5.32 3.43 18.19
N GLU A 144 -6.61 3.19 18.45
CA GLU A 144 -7.44 4.15 19.18
C GLU A 144 -7.08 4.04 20.66
N LEU A 145 -6.73 5.17 21.28
CA LEU A 145 -6.35 5.27 22.68
C LEU A 145 -7.58 5.50 23.54
N SER A 146 -7.61 4.83 24.70
CA SER A 146 -8.60 5.08 25.74
C SER A 146 -8.54 6.55 26.21
N ALA A 147 -9.69 7.05 26.64
CA ALA A 147 -9.80 8.41 27.20
C ALA A 147 -8.82 8.64 28.37
N GLY A 148 -8.14 9.79 28.35
CA GLY A 148 -7.22 10.23 29.41
C GLY A 148 -5.80 9.65 29.37
N VAL A 149 -5.49 8.77 28.41
CA VAL A 149 -4.12 8.26 28.20
C VAL A 149 -3.22 9.36 27.63
N SER A 150 -1.97 9.49 28.08
CA SER A 150 -1.03 10.40 27.40
C SER A 150 -0.55 9.82 26.06
N PHE A 151 -0.59 10.62 24.99
CA PHE A 151 0.08 10.28 23.73
C PHE A 151 1.58 10.11 23.95
N THR A 152 2.21 10.93 24.79
CA THR A 152 3.64 10.78 25.13
C THR A 152 3.95 9.39 25.67
N GLU A 153 3.15 8.90 26.63
CA GLU A 153 3.32 7.56 27.21
C GLU A 153 3.01 6.44 26.21
N ALA A 154 1.92 6.58 25.46
CA ALA A 154 1.52 5.58 24.46
C ALA A 154 2.56 5.44 23.34
N VAL A 155 3.10 6.56 22.83
CA VAL A 155 4.15 6.57 21.81
C VAL A 155 5.42 5.89 22.31
N ALA A 156 5.82 6.13 23.56
CA ALA A 156 7.00 5.49 24.13
C ALA A 156 6.91 3.96 24.15
N VAL A 157 5.73 3.42 24.47
CA VAL A 157 5.48 1.96 24.46
C VAL A 157 5.37 1.43 23.04
N VAL A 158 4.59 2.09 22.19
CA VAL A 158 4.31 1.59 20.83
C VAL A 158 5.57 1.55 19.94
N ARG A 159 6.51 2.49 20.13
CA ARG A 159 7.81 2.48 19.44
C ARG A 159 8.66 1.23 19.72
N THR A 160 8.44 0.53 20.84
CA THR A 160 9.16 -0.71 21.13
C THR A 160 8.59 -1.92 20.38
N ILE A 161 7.39 -1.78 19.83
CA ILE A 161 6.62 -2.84 19.16
C ILE A 161 6.73 -2.70 17.65
N THR A 162 6.45 -1.51 17.14
CA THR A 162 6.46 -1.22 15.70
C THR A 162 7.20 0.07 15.39
N ARG A 163 7.82 0.10 14.21
CA ARG A 163 8.48 1.30 13.68
C ARG A 163 7.48 2.35 13.22
N ARG A 164 6.28 1.93 12.83
CA ARG A 164 5.30 2.84 12.23
C ARG A 164 3.86 2.43 12.52
N ILE A 165 3.09 3.40 12.99
CA ILE A 165 1.66 3.29 13.30
C ILE A 165 1.08 4.66 13.64
N ASP A 166 -0.22 4.84 13.44
CA ASP A 166 -0.93 6.02 13.91
C ASP A 166 -1.55 5.77 15.29
N LEU A 167 -1.46 6.73 16.19
CA LEU A 167 -2.27 6.73 17.42
C LEU A 167 -3.37 7.76 17.28
N ALA A 168 -4.59 7.41 17.67
CA ALA A 168 -5.73 8.30 17.60
C ALA A 168 -6.48 8.35 18.92
N ARG A 169 -7.08 9.50 19.21
CA ARG A 169 -8.10 9.67 20.24
C ARG A 169 -9.08 10.73 19.74
N GLY A 170 -10.29 10.30 19.37
CA GLY A 170 -11.32 11.22 18.89
C GLY A 170 -10.86 12.00 17.65
N SER A 171 -10.67 13.31 17.78
CA SER A 171 -10.22 14.19 16.69
C SER A 171 -8.72 14.49 16.70
N THR A 172 -7.96 13.87 17.61
CA THR A 172 -6.51 13.93 17.64
C THR A 172 -5.91 12.68 17.02
N SER A 173 -4.96 12.83 16.11
CA SER A 173 -4.19 11.72 15.55
C SER A 173 -2.70 12.07 15.41
N ILE A 174 -1.85 11.07 15.66
CA ILE A 174 -0.39 11.19 15.62
C ILE A 174 0.20 10.01 14.86
N ALA A 175 0.86 10.31 13.74
CA ALA A 175 1.74 9.35 13.08
C ALA A 175 3.01 9.16 13.91
N VAL A 176 3.29 7.91 14.28
CA VAL A 176 4.45 7.51 15.05
C VAL A 176 5.49 6.89 14.13
N GLU A 177 6.69 7.43 14.18
CA GLU A 177 7.91 6.91 13.56
C GLU A 177 8.97 6.63 14.65
N PRO A 178 10.11 6.01 14.32
CA PRO A 178 11.11 5.63 15.32
C PRO A 178 11.62 6.83 16.15
N GLU A 179 11.75 8.00 15.52
CA GLU A 179 12.35 9.20 16.14
C GLU A 179 11.40 10.41 16.15
N ALA A 180 10.30 10.38 15.39
CA ALA A 180 9.32 11.46 15.28
C ALA A 180 7.91 10.99 15.68
N PRO A 181 7.08 11.86 16.29
CA PRO A 181 7.39 13.19 16.82
C PRO A 181 8.33 13.16 18.04
N GLY A 182 9.06 14.25 18.25
CA GLY A 182 9.94 14.42 19.42
C GLY A 182 9.19 14.65 20.74
N PRO A 183 9.87 14.55 21.90
CA PRO A 183 9.24 14.71 23.21
C PRO A 183 8.54 16.06 23.42
N ALA A 184 9.11 17.18 22.94
CA ALA A 184 8.49 18.49 23.09
C ALA A 184 7.16 18.60 22.33
N LEU A 185 7.12 18.10 21.10
CA LEU A 185 5.89 18.06 20.31
C LEU A 185 4.85 17.13 20.95
N LEU A 186 5.23 15.97 21.46
CA LEU A 186 4.32 15.05 22.15
C LEU A 186 3.68 15.70 23.39
N ALA A 187 4.48 16.38 24.21
CA ALA A 187 3.97 17.09 25.39
C ALA A 187 3.01 18.24 25.01
N LEU A 188 3.28 18.94 23.90
CA LEU A 188 2.36 19.93 23.36
C LEU A 188 1.06 19.29 22.88
N VAL A 189 1.12 18.17 22.15
CA VAL A 189 -0.08 17.48 21.68
C VAL A 189 -0.96 17.02 22.85
N ASP A 190 -0.37 16.48 23.91
CA ASP A 190 -1.13 16.13 25.13
C ASP A 190 -1.83 17.36 25.75
N THR A 191 -1.19 18.53 25.69
CA THR A 191 -1.78 19.79 26.17
C THR A 191 -2.93 20.27 25.27
N LEU A 192 -2.75 20.17 23.94
CA LEU A 192 -3.74 20.58 22.95
C LEU A 192 -4.96 19.66 22.96
N ASP A 193 -4.75 18.35 23.06
CA ASP A 193 -5.83 17.34 23.12
C ASP A 193 -6.73 17.53 24.36
N ALA A 194 -6.15 17.97 25.48
CA ALA A 194 -6.89 18.25 26.69
C ALA A 194 -7.63 19.61 26.68
N ASP A 195 -7.35 20.49 25.70
CA ASP A 195 -7.94 21.82 25.63
C ASP A 195 -9.26 21.79 24.82
N PRO A 196 -10.42 22.08 25.45
CA PRO A 196 -11.73 22.00 24.80
C PRO A 196 -11.93 23.04 23.67
N ARG A 197 -11.02 24.00 23.51
CA ARG A 197 -11.02 24.97 22.38
C ARG A 197 -10.40 24.38 21.11
N ILE A 198 -9.68 23.26 21.22
CA ILE A 198 -9.09 22.56 20.09
C ILE A 198 -10.13 21.60 19.52
N SER A 199 -10.45 21.79 18.24
CA SER A 199 -11.40 20.92 17.51
C SER A 199 -10.71 19.68 16.95
N SER A 200 -9.46 19.79 16.51
CA SER A 200 -8.67 18.65 16.02
C SER A 200 -7.18 18.94 16.03
N VAL A 201 -6.39 17.88 16.19
CA VAL A 201 -4.93 17.89 16.05
C VAL A 201 -4.54 16.73 15.16
N THR A 202 -3.69 16.96 14.17
CA THR A 202 -3.17 15.89 13.31
C THR A 202 -1.68 16.08 13.12
N VAL A 203 -0.89 15.13 13.59
CA VAL A 203 0.55 15.05 13.32
C VAL A 203 0.76 13.99 12.25
N ARG A 204 1.27 14.39 11.08
CA ARG A 204 1.55 13.51 9.95
C ARG A 204 3.04 13.26 9.83
N SER A 205 3.37 12.02 9.48
CA SER A 205 4.73 11.60 9.09
C SER A 205 5.21 12.31 7.84
N SER A 206 6.52 12.29 7.59
CA SER A 206 7.10 12.68 6.31
C SER A 206 6.87 11.64 5.20
N GLU A 207 6.33 10.46 5.48
CA GLU A 207 6.14 9.47 4.41
C GLU A 207 5.20 9.97 3.30
N GLY A 208 5.68 9.90 2.06
CA GLY A 208 4.98 10.44 0.89
C GLY A 208 5.01 11.97 0.77
N ALA A 209 5.75 12.64 1.65
CA ALA A 209 5.96 14.08 1.67
C ALA A 209 7.45 14.42 1.85
N GLU A 210 7.81 15.69 1.70
CA GLU A 210 9.19 16.13 1.94
C GLU A 210 9.50 16.24 3.44
N ARG A 211 8.46 16.40 4.29
CA ARG A 211 8.57 16.73 5.72
C ARG A 211 7.35 16.27 6.51
N ALA A 212 7.54 16.07 7.82
CA ALA A 212 6.43 15.93 8.76
C ALA A 212 5.63 17.24 8.86
N SER A 213 4.35 17.13 9.25
CA SER A 213 3.48 18.29 9.42
C SER A 213 2.53 18.15 10.61
N VAL A 214 2.22 19.28 11.23
CA VAL A 214 1.20 19.39 12.29
C VAL A 214 0.06 20.28 11.78
N SER A 215 -1.17 19.80 11.88
CA SER A 215 -2.36 20.59 11.57
C SER A 215 -3.26 20.68 12.79
N VAL A 216 -3.67 21.89 13.16
CA VAL A 216 -4.54 22.14 14.31
C VAL A 216 -5.74 22.98 13.89
N THR A 217 -6.95 22.60 14.31
CA THR A 217 -8.15 23.42 14.18
C THR A 217 -8.57 23.93 15.56
N THR A 218 -8.69 25.25 15.73
CA THR A 218 -8.89 25.90 17.03
C THR A 218 -9.46 27.31 16.89
N ASP A 219 -10.25 27.76 17.87
CA ASP A 219 -10.74 29.15 17.91
C ASP A 219 -9.62 30.17 18.17
N ASP A 220 -8.47 29.75 18.71
CA ASP A 220 -7.31 30.59 19.05
C ASP A 220 -6.11 30.29 18.12
N ALA A 221 -6.28 30.56 16.82
CA ALA A 221 -5.30 30.17 15.81
C ALA A 221 -3.93 30.85 16.00
N GLU A 222 -3.90 32.14 16.38
CA GLU A 222 -2.67 32.89 16.61
C GLU A 222 -1.93 32.43 17.88
N GLY A 223 -2.67 32.16 18.96
CA GLY A 223 -2.09 31.66 20.21
C GLY A 223 -1.42 30.30 20.01
N VAL A 224 -2.14 29.35 19.41
CA VAL A 224 -1.62 28.01 19.13
C VAL A 224 -0.45 28.03 18.14
N ALA A 225 -0.51 28.87 17.10
CA ALA A 225 0.61 29.04 16.17
C ALA A 225 1.87 29.59 16.85
N THR A 226 1.70 30.51 17.80
CA THR A 226 2.81 31.04 18.60
C THR A 226 3.42 29.95 19.49
N THR A 227 2.60 29.10 20.09
CA THR A 227 3.08 27.97 20.89
C THR A 227 3.82 26.93 20.04
N LEU A 228 3.30 26.57 18.86
CA LEU A 228 3.96 25.66 17.92
C LEU A 228 5.30 26.23 17.44
N ALA A 229 5.36 27.52 17.08
CA ALA A 229 6.60 28.20 16.70
C ALA A 229 7.65 28.19 17.81
N ALA A 230 7.23 28.25 19.08
CA ALA A 230 8.11 28.19 20.24
C ALA A 230 8.51 26.76 20.66
N THR A 231 7.86 25.73 20.10
CA THR A 231 8.12 24.33 20.45
C THR A 231 9.34 23.81 19.68
N PRO A 232 10.39 23.32 20.36
CA PRO A 232 11.56 22.76 19.69
C PRO A 232 11.22 21.62 18.72
N ASP A 233 12.04 21.48 17.69
CA ASP A 233 12.01 20.32 16.79
C ASP A 233 13.32 19.57 16.96
N GLU A 234 13.36 18.64 17.93
CA GLU A 234 14.61 18.04 18.37
C GLU A 234 15.30 17.25 17.25
N ALA A 235 14.54 16.62 16.36
CA ALA A 235 15.08 15.87 15.22
C ALA A 235 15.68 16.82 14.17
N ALA A 236 15.00 17.94 13.88
CA ALA A 236 15.53 18.93 12.96
C ALA A 236 16.72 19.72 13.55
N ASP A 237 16.69 19.99 14.86
CA ASP A 237 17.78 20.65 15.59
C ASP A 237 19.02 19.76 15.66
N ALA A 238 18.84 18.43 15.74
CA ALA A 238 19.92 17.44 15.64
C ALA A 238 20.39 17.19 14.18
N GLY A 239 19.67 17.71 13.19
CA GLY A 239 19.97 17.50 11.77
C GLY A 239 19.66 16.09 11.26
N THR A 240 18.83 15.32 11.98
CA THR A 240 18.43 13.96 11.59
C THR A 240 17.16 13.92 10.76
N ALA A 241 16.35 14.98 10.79
CA ALA A 241 15.13 15.11 10.00
C ALA A 241 14.96 16.52 9.40
N ALA A 242 14.08 16.63 8.41
CA ALA A 242 13.63 17.93 7.93
C ALA A 242 12.73 18.60 8.98
N ARG A 243 12.86 19.92 9.14
CA ARG A 243 12.07 20.67 10.11
C ARG A 243 10.58 20.55 9.82
N THR A 244 9.83 20.13 10.84
CA THR A 244 8.39 19.91 10.84
C THR A 244 7.66 21.22 10.59
N SER A 245 6.78 21.20 9.59
CA SER A 245 5.89 22.33 9.28
C SER A 245 4.66 22.29 10.18
N PHE A 246 4.00 23.43 10.37
CA PHE A 246 2.67 23.43 10.97
C PHE A 246 1.70 24.39 10.28
N SER A 247 0.42 24.07 10.38
CA SER A 247 -0.70 24.92 10.02
C SER A 247 -1.73 24.93 11.15
N VAL A 248 -2.22 26.11 11.48
CA VAL A 248 -3.29 26.32 12.46
C VAL A 248 -4.38 27.10 11.80
N GLN A 249 -5.62 26.63 11.90
CA GLN A 249 -6.77 27.26 11.29
C GLN A 249 -7.91 27.43 12.29
N SER A 250 -8.69 28.49 12.12
CA SER A 250 -9.95 28.65 12.85
C SER A 250 -11.02 27.69 12.34
N ALA A 251 -12.00 27.36 13.19
CA ALA A 251 -13.08 26.44 12.83
C ALA A 251 -13.94 26.94 11.65
N ASP A 252 -14.00 28.26 11.46
CA ASP A 252 -14.66 28.93 10.33
C ASP A 252 -13.73 29.18 9.13
N TYR A 253 -12.47 28.75 9.22
CA TYR A 253 -11.41 28.95 8.22
C TYR A 253 -11.10 30.41 7.88
N ALA A 254 -11.57 31.37 8.70
CA ALA A 254 -11.31 32.79 8.48
C ALA A 254 -9.85 33.17 8.78
N THR A 255 -9.21 32.46 9.71
CA THR A 255 -7.83 32.71 10.13
C THR A 255 -6.99 31.47 9.90
N THR A 256 -5.86 31.65 9.20
CA THR A 256 -4.85 30.60 9.02
C THR A 256 -3.48 31.17 9.36
N ALA A 257 -2.77 30.47 10.25
CA ALA A 257 -1.39 30.73 10.57
C ALA A 257 -0.55 29.49 10.23
N ALA A 258 0.65 29.69 9.71
CA ALA A 258 1.55 28.60 9.35
C ALA A 258 2.99 28.96 9.72
N GLY A 259 3.81 27.94 9.92
CA GLY A 259 5.21 28.12 10.30
C GLY A 259 5.95 26.81 10.44
N TRP A 260 7.03 26.87 11.21
CA TRP A 260 7.96 25.78 11.42
C TRP A 260 8.21 25.63 12.91
N LEU A 261 8.25 24.39 13.40
CA LEU A 261 8.55 24.14 14.81
C LEU A 261 9.94 24.69 15.17
N GLY A 262 10.00 25.40 16.28
CA GLY A 262 11.23 25.99 16.83
C GLY A 262 11.73 27.23 16.11
N LEU A 263 10.97 27.79 15.15
CA LEU A 263 11.34 29.03 14.45
C LEU A 263 10.29 30.13 14.63
N PRO A 264 10.70 31.41 14.67
CA PRO A 264 9.76 32.53 14.73
C PRO A 264 8.73 32.48 13.59
N LEU A 265 7.49 32.88 13.88
CA LEU A 265 6.45 33.03 12.86
C LEU A 265 6.93 33.96 11.74
N GLY A 266 6.62 33.57 10.49
CA GLY A 266 7.08 34.26 9.29
C GLY A 266 8.51 33.93 8.84
N SER A 267 9.19 32.99 9.51
CA SER A 267 10.48 32.47 9.01
C SER A 267 10.33 31.86 7.62
N PRO A 268 11.33 32.05 6.72
CA PRO A 268 11.32 31.40 5.42
C PRO A 268 11.37 29.88 5.58
N GLU A 269 10.99 29.16 4.54
CA GLU A 269 11.13 27.70 4.49
C GLU A 269 12.58 27.28 4.76
N PRO A 270 12.83 26.44 5.80
CA PRO A 270 14.14 25.90 6.07
C PRO A 270 14.61 25.04 4.89
N PRO A 271 15.92 24.92 4.63
CA PRO A 271 16.40 23.94 3.66
C PRO A 271 16.07 22.51 4.11
N LEU A 272 15.91 21.59 3.15
CA LEU A 272 15.85 20.15 3.45
C LEU A 272 17.24 19.67 3.89
N PRO A 273 17.34 18.68 4.80
CA PRO A 273 18.61 18.06 5.11
C PRO A 273 19.20 17.45 3.84
N THR A 274 20.50 17.63 3.63
CA THR A 274 21.21 16.97 2.54
C THR A 274 21.11 15.45 2.77
N PRO A 275 20.66 14.65 1.79
CA PRO A 275 20.65 13.21 1.93
C PRO A 275 22.05 12.74 2.34
N PRO A 276 22.17 11.78 3.28
CA PRO A 276 23.47 11.21 3.55
C PRO A 276 24.06 10.70 2.23
N SER A 277 25.25 11.17 1.89
CA SER A 277 26.01 10.60 0.78
C SER A 277 26.14 9.11 1.08
N LEU A 278 25.47 8.26 0.30
CA LEU A 278 25.69 6.83 0.38
C LEU A 278 27.20 6.60 0.22
N PRO A 279 27.83 5.72 1.02
CA PRO A 279 29.20 5.31 0.75
C PRO A 279 29.27 4.88 -0.72
N GLU A 280 30.27 5.38 -1.44
CA GLU A 280 30.46 5.04 -2.84
C GLU A 280 30.73 3.53 -2.91
N ALA A 281 29.76 2.78 -3.41
CA ALA A 281 29.83 1.34 -3.60
C ALA A 281 31.12 0.98 -4.35
N ASP A 282 31.86 -0.04 -3.89
CA ASP A 282 33.04 -0.51 -4.61
C ASP A 282 32.58 -1.03 -5.99
N PRO A 283 33.06 -0.43 -7.11
CA PRO A 283 32.69 -0.89 -8.45
C PRO A 283 32.99 -2.38 -8.68
N ALA A 284 33.98 -2.94 -7.98
CA ALA A 284 34.32 -4.35 -8.07
C ALA A 284 33.24 -5.25 -7.44
N GLU A 285 32.66 -4.84 -6.30
CA GLU A 285 31.60 -5.58 -5.62
C GLU A 285 30.29 -5.53 -6.41
N VAL A 286 29.95 -4.36 -6.98
CA VAL A 286 28.78 -4.22 -7.87
C VAL A 286 28.93 -5.10 -9.11
N ALA A 287 30.10 -5.09 -9.75
CA ALA A 287 30.36 -5.94 -10.91
C ALA A 287 30.26 -7.44 -10.58
N ALA A 288 30.79 -7.85 -9.42
CA ALA A 288 30.71 -9.24 -8.96
C ALA A 288 29.26 -9.67 -8.67
N GLY A 289 28.47 -8.82 -8.02
CA GLY A 289 27.05 -9.09 -7.74
C GLY A 289 26.21 -9.20 -9.01
N VAL A 290 26.42 -8.31 -9.99
CA VAL A 290 25.73 -8.40 -11.29
C VAL A 290 26.13 -9.67 -12.04
N ALA A 291 27.41 -10.03 -12.05
CA ALA A 291 27.91 -11.25 -12.69
C ALA A 291 27.34 -12.52 -12.05
N ALA A 292 27.06 -12.50 -10.74
CA ALA A 292 26.45 -13.63 -10.04
C ALA A 292 24.98 -13.84 -10.42
N VAL A 293 24.24 -12.77 -10.73
CA VAL A 293 22.79 -12.83 -11.04
C VAL A 293 22.50 -12.97 -12.54
N GLU A 294 23.40 -12.53 -13.42
CA GLU A 294 23.26 -12.71 -14.87
C GLU A 294 22.85 -14.14 -15.32
N PRO A 295 23.48 -15.23 -14.86
CA PRO A 295 23.08 -16.58 -15.26
C PRO A 295 21.64 -16.92 -14.86
N VAL A 296 21.14 -16.38 -13.75
CA VAL A 296 19.75 -16.60 -13.30
C VAL A 296 18.76 -15.89 -14.24
N VAL A 297 19.06 -14.65 -14.66
CA VAL A 297 18.22 -13.93 -15.62
C VAL A 297 18.22 -14.63 -16.98
N ARG A 298 19.38 -15.11 -17.42
CA ARG A 298 19.50 -15.89 -18.66
C ARG A 298 18.67 -17.17 -18.59
N GLU A 299 18.81 -17.95 -17.52
CA GLU A 299 18.08 -19.20 -17.31
C GLU A 299 16.56 -18.98 -17.33
N PHE A 300 16.07 -17.93 -16.65
CA PHE A 300 14.65 -17.58 -16.67
C PHE A 300 14.12 -17.33 -18.09
N LEU A 301 14.88 -16.61 -18.92
CA LEU A 301 14.49 -16.35 -20.31
C LEU A 301 14.62 -17.60 -21.18
N GLU A 302 15.61 -18.46 -20.95
CA GLU A 302 15.75 -19.74 -21.65
C GLU A 302 14.61 -20.70 -21.32
N GLU A 303 14.17 -20.79 -20.07
CA GLU A 303 12.97 -21.54 -19.65
C GLU A 303 11.71 -20.97 -20.33
N SER A 304 11.60 -19.64 -20.40
CA SER A 304 10.49 -18.97 -21.08
C SER A 304 10.48 -19.25 -22.59
N VAL A 305 11.66 -19.24 -23.24
CA VAL A 305 11.80 -19.63 -24.65
C VAL A 305 11.41 -21.10 -24.83
N ALA A 306 11.86 -21.99 -23.96
CA ALA A 306 11.52 -23.41 -24.04
C ALA A 306 10.01 -23.65 -23.95
N ALA A 307 9.29 -22.88 -23.12
CA ALA A 307 7.83 -22.96 -23.00
C ALA A 307 7.09 -22.64 -24.31
N THR A 308 7.69 -21.85 -25.20
CA THR A 308 7.10 -21.55 -26.53
C THR A 308 7.22 -22.68 -27.54
N GLY A 309 8.10 -23.67 -27.29
CA GLY A 309 8.43 -24.72 -28.25
C GLY A 309 9.26 -24.27 -29.46
N VAL A 310 9.65 -22.99 -29.56
CA VAL A 310 10.43 -22.43 -30.67
C VAL A 310 11.78 -21.94 -30.16
N PRO A 311 12.91 -22.40 -30.74
CA PRO A 311 14.23 -21.97 -30.30
C PRO A 311 14.47 -20.49 -30.62
N ALA A 312 15.04 -19.76 -29.65
CA ALA A 312 15.46 -18.37 -29.80
C ALA A 312 16.66 -18.08 -28.87
N GLU A 313 17.54 -17.18 -29.29
CA GLU A 313 18.75 -16.85 -28.55
C GLU A 313 18.51 -15.67 -27.58
N VAL A 314 18.93 -15.83 -26.32
CA VAL A 314 18.79 -14.81 -25.29
C VAL A 314 19.97 -13.84 -25.33
N SER A 315 19.67 -12.55 -25.47
CA SER A 315 20.67 -11.48 -25.39
C SER A 315 20.70 -10.90 -23.98
N MET A 316 21.89 -10.78 -23.41
CA MET A 316 22.12 -10.21 -22.06
C MET A 316 22.85 -8.88 -22.14
N ARG A 317 22.55 -7.98 -21.21
CA ARG A 317 23.24 -6.69 -21.03
C ARG A 317 23.22 -6.28 -19.56
N VAL A 318 24.18 -5.43 -19.19
CA VAL A 318 24.21 -4.75 -17.89
C VAL A 318 23.73 -3.32 -18.10
N GLU A 319 22.79 -2.90 -17.27
CA GLU A 319 22.21 -1.56 -17.33
C GLU A 319 22.37 -0.82 -16.00
N PRO A 320 22.52 0.52 -16.02
CA PRO A 320 22.40 1.31 -14.81
C PRO A 320 20.97 1.25 -14.28
N CYS A 321 20.83 1.31 -12.96
CA CYS A 321 19.54 1.40 -12.31
C CYS A 321 18.87 2.76 -12.56
N SER A 322 17.56 2.76 -12.81
CA SER A 322 16.77 3.98 -13.03
C SER A 322 16.58 4.81 -11.76
N GLU A 323 16.62 4.18 -10.58
CA GLU A 323 16.33 4.79 -9.27
C GLU A 323 17.58 4.92 -8.39
N GLY A 324 18.67 5.43 -8.95
CA GLY A 324 19.90 5.76 -8.21
C GLY A 324 21.09 4.87 -8.54
N PRO A 325 22.17 4.93 -7.72
CA PRO A 325 23.41 4.21 -8.01
C PRO A 325 23.19 2.69 -7.94
N GLY A 326 23.80 1.97 -8.88
CA GLY A 326 23.70 0.53 -8.99
C GLY A 326 23.69 0.06 -10.44
N SER A 327 23.85 -1.25 -10.62
CA SER A 327 23.72 -1.91 -11.92
C SER A 327 22.82 -3.13 -11.80
N ARG A 328 22.17 -3.50 -12.90
CA ARG A 328 21.32 -4.68 -12.99
C ARG A 328 21.65 -5.47 -14.25
N SER A 329 21.48 -6.79 -14.17
CA SER A 329 21.47 -7.64 -15.35
C SER A 329 20.07 -7.62 -15.99
N ALA A 330 20.01 -7.36 -17.29
CA ALA A 330 18.80 -7.34 -18.08
C ALA A 330 18.97 -8.23 -19.31
N GLY A 331 17.97 -9.06 -19.59
CA GLY A 331 17.94 -9.95 -20.73
C GLY A 331 16.75 -9.66 -21.64
N SER A 332 16.90 -9.99 -22.93
CA SER A 332 15.82 -9.88 -23.91
C SER A 332 15.93 -10.95 -24.98
N VAL A 333 14.79 -11.38 -25.51
CA VAL A 333 14.68 -12.30 -26.63
C VAL A 333 13.43 -12.00 -27.44
N VAL A 334 13.50 -12.24 -28.75
CA VAL A 334 12.33 -12.28 -29.63
C VAL A 334 12.21 -13.70 -30.16
N VAL A 335 11.16 -14.39 -29.75
CA VAL A 335 10.89 -15.76 -30.16
C VAL A 335 10.09 -15.75 -31.46
N PRO A 336 10.61 -16.31 -32.57
CA PRO A 336 9.97 -16.25 -33.89
C PRO A 336 8.85 -17.30 -34.02
N VAL A 337 7.82 -17.19 -33.17
CA VAL A 337 6.77 -18.21 -33.01
C VAL A 337 6.00 -18.50 -34.31
N PHE A 338 5.92 -17.54 -35.22
CA PHE A 338 5.24 -17.70 -36.52
C PHE A 338 5.95 -18.66 -37.49
N THR A 339 7.14 -19.13 -37.14
CA THR A 339 7.82 -20.21 -37.88
C THR A 339 7.19 -21.58 -37.65
N VAL A 340 6.40 -21.74 -36.57
CA VAL A 340 5.78 -23.00 -36.16
C VAL A 340 4.27 -22.85 -35.96
N TYR A 341 3.81 -21.70 -35.45
CA TYR A 341 2.41 -21.45 -35.10
C TYR A 341 1.77 -20.41 -36.03
N ASP A 342 0.49 -20.60 -36.36
CA ASP A 342 -0.29 -19.61 -37.13
C ASP A 342 -0.67 -18.36 -36.29
N SER A 343 -0.54 -18.46 -34.97
CA SER A 343 -0.87 -17.42 -33.99
C SER A 343 0.14 -17.41 -32.86
N ALA A 344 0.44 -16.22 -32.32
CA ALA A 344 1.32 -16.07 -31.17
C ALA A 344 0.61 -16.40 -29.84
N GLN A 345 -0.72 -16.57 -29.83
CA GLN A 345 -1.50 -16.68 -28.61
C GLN A 345 -1.11 -17.90 -27.76
N GLU A 346 -1.02 -19.09 -28.36
CA GLU A 346 -0.67 -20.32 -27.64
C GLU A 346 0.74 -20.26 -27.01
N PRO A 347 1.80 -19.88 -27.74
CA PRO A 347 3.12 -19.64 -27.14
C PRO A 347 3.13 -18.54 -26.06
N PHE A 348 2.35 -17.48 -26.25
CA PHE A 348 2.25 -16.37 -25.30
C PHE A 348 1.62 -16.84 -23.98
N ASP A 349 0.54 -17.61 -24.05
CA ASP A 349 -0.15 -18.14 -22.88
C ASP A 349 0.73 -19.15 -22.12
N ALA A 350 1.48 -20.00 -22.83
CA ALA A 350 2.40 -20.96 -22.23
C ALA A 350 3.51 -20.27 -21.39
N VAL A 351 4.06 -19.16 -21.89
CA VAL A 351 5.05 -18.37 -21.13
C VAL A 351 4.42 -17.78 -19.86
N ILE A 352 3.21 -17.21 -19.98
CA ILE A 352 2.51 -16.61 -18.85
C ILE A 352 2.16 -17.65 -17.78
N GLU A 353 1.72 -18.84 -18.17
CA GLU A 353 1.47 -19.93 -17.22
C GLU A 353 2.73 -20.31 -16.44
N GLY A 354 3.88 -20.39 -17.13
CA GLY A 354 5.17 -20.60 -16.49
C GLY A 354 5.53 -19.49 -15.49
N TRP A 355 5.31 -18.23 -15.85
CA TRP A 355 5.59 -17.09 -14.98
C TRP A 355 4.69 -17.06 -13.74
N LYS A 356 3.40 -17.37 -13.88
CA LYS A 356 2.48 -17.51 -12.73
C LYS A 356 2.92 -18.63 -11.79
N ALA A 357 3.30 -19.78 -12.34
CA ALA A 357 3.80 -20.89 -11.55
C ALA A 357 5.12 -20.54 -10.82
N ALA A 358 5.91 -19.64 -11.41
CA ALA A 358 7.12 -19.07 -10.81
C ALA A 358 6.85 -17.93 -9.80
N GLY A 359 5.59 -17.57 -9.53
CA GLY A 359 5.23 -16.56 -8.54
C GLY A 359 5.23 -15.12 -9.04
N PHE A 360 5.15 -14.91 -10.36
CA PHE A 360 4.98 -13.57 -10.94
C PHE A 360 3.50 -13.21 -11.04
N ASP A 361 3.20 -11.96 -10.69
CA ASP A 361 1.90 -11.34 -10.88
C ASP A 361 1.98 -10.23 -11.93
N ARG A 362 0.92 -10.10 -12.73
CA ARG A 362 0.83 -9.01 -13.71
C ARG A 362 0.56 -7.69 -13.00
N THR A 363 1.49 -6.76 -13.11
CA THR A 363 1.43 -5.46 -12.44
C THR A 363 0.92 -4.34 -13.33
N ASP A 364 1.21 -4.41 -14.64
CA ASP A 364 0.80 -3.37 -15.59
C ASP A 364 0.59 -3.92 -17.01
N ARG A 365 -0.09 -3.16 -17.86
CA ARG A 365 -0.19 -3.36 -19.29
C ARG A 365 -0.15 -2.02 -20.01
N ALA A 366 0.87 -1.82 -20.86
CA ALA A 366 0.99 -0.63 -21.68
C ALA A 366 1.36 -0.98 -23.12
N SER A 367 0.65 -0.41 -24.09
CA SER A 367 0.94 -0.55 -25.52
C SER A 367 1.06 -2.01 -26.02
N GLY A 368 0.25 -2.91 -25.44
CA GLY A 368 0.25 -4.34 -25.76
C GLY A 368 1.41 -5.14 -25.17
N ARG A 369 2.17 -4.54 -24.24
CA ARG A 369 3.15 -5.23 -23.39
C ARG A 369 2.55 -5.45 -22.02
N ASP A 370 2.67 -6.68 -21.52
CA ASP A 370 2.31 -7.04 -20.16
C ASP A 370 3.56 -7.02 -19.29
N PHE A 371 3.48 -6.34 -18.15
CA PHE A 371 4.55 -6.26 -17.16
C PHE A 371 4.19 -7.15 -15.97
N TRP A 372 5.19 -7.88 -15.52
CA TRP A 372 5.08 -8.88 -14.48
C TRP A 372 6.15 -8.64 -13.43
N THR A 373 5.79 -8.79 -12.17
CA THR A 373 6.68 -8.59 -11.03
C THR A 373 6.53 -9.78 -10.09
N ALA A 374 7.66 -10.25 -9.56
CA ALA A 374 7.64 -11.33 -8.58
C ALA A 374 7.55 -10.76 -7.16
N VAL A 375 6.67 -11.32 -6.32
CA VAL A 375 6.58 -10.94 -4.89
C VAL A 375 7.84 -11.36 -4.15
N THR A 376 8.43 -12.49 -4.54
CA THR A 376 9.77 -12.93 -4.11
C THR A 376 10.60 -13.13 -5.37
N PRO A 377 11.82 -12.59 -5.46
CA PRO A 377 12.62 -12.73 -6.68
C PRO A 377 12.81 -14.20 -7.06
N TRP A 378 12.62 -14.51 -8.34
CA TRP A 378 12.77 -15.88 -8.82
C TRP A 378 14.23 -16.32 -8.69
N ARG A 379 14.46 -17.37 -7.90
CA ARG A 379 15.79 -17.86 -7.49
C ARG A 379 16.74 -16.74 -7.02
N ASP A 380 16.19 -15.78 -6.27
CA ASP A 380 16.89 -14.60 -5.75
C ASP A 380 17.48 -13.66 -6.84
N GLY A 381 17.03 -13.79 -8.09
CA GLY A 381 17.61 -13.06 -9.23
C GLY A 381 16.63 -12.16 -9.97
N VAL A 382 15.57 -12.72 -10.55
CA VAL A 382 14.65 -11.98 -11.44
C VAL A 382 13.54 -11.33 -10.64
N VAL A 383 13.38 -10.02 -10.77
CA VAL A 383 12.34 -9.25 -10.05
C VAL A 383 11.22 -8.79 -10.97
N SER A 384 11.51 -8.62 -12.26
CA SER A 384 10.52 -8.20 -13.25
C SER A 384 10.74 -8.87 -14.59
N ALA A 385 9.63 -9.05 -15.30
CA ALA A 385 9.61 -9.57 -16.65
C ALA A 385 8.54 -8.84 -17.47
N SER A 386 8.70 -8.82 -18.79
CA SER A 386 7.66 -8.31 -19.67
C SER A 386 7.53 -9.14 -20.93
N ILE A 387 6.30 -9.27 -21.42
CA ILE A 387 5.96 -10.03 -22.62
C ILE A 387 5.10 -9.19 -23.54
N ARG A 388 5.37 -9.26 -24.84
CA ARG A 388 4.61 -8.55 -25.86
C ARG A 388 4.53 -9.37 -27.14
N GLY A 389 3.35 -9.48 -27.73
CA GLY A 389 3.20 -9.92 -29.11
C GLY A 389 3.70 -8.85 -30.10
N THR A 390 4.53 -9.23 -31.06
CA THR A 390 5.06 -8.38 -32.12
C THR A 390 4.82 -9.03 -33.49
N PRO A 391 4.98 -8.30 -34.61
CA PRO A 391 4.92 -8.91 -35.94
C PRO A 391 5.98 -10.01 -36.17
N ASP A 392 7.09 -9.94 -35.42
CA ASP A 392 8.20 -10.89 -35.52
C ASP A 392 8.05 -12.09 -34.57
N GLY A 393 7.05 -12.08 -33.69
CA GLY A 393 6.74 -13.17 -32.77
C GLY A 393 6.43 -12.70 -31.34
N VAL A 394 7.03 -13.35 -30.33
CA VAL A 394 6.85 -13.00 -28.91
C VAL A 394 8.13 -12.36 -28.37
N SER A 395 8.05 -11.09 -27.95
CA SER A 395 9.14 -10.37 -27.31
C SER A 395 9.08 -10.56 -25.80
N LEU A 396 10.16 -11.08 -25.23
CA LEU A 396 10.36 -11.28 -23.80
C LEU A 396 11.49 -10.41 -23.29
N THR A 397 11.33 -9.84 -22.11
CA THR A 397 12.42 -9.20 -21.36
C THR A 397 12.35 -9.63 -19.90
N ALA A 398 13.50 -9.72 -19.24
CA ALA A 398 13.59 -9.99 -17.82
C ALA A 398 14.71 -9.17 -17.20
N GLU A 399 14.51 -8.72 -15.97
CA GLU A 399 15.46 -7.86 -15.28
C GLU A 399 15.63 -8.33 -13.85
N SER A 400 16.89 -8.28 -13.39
CA SER A 400 17.25 -8.51 -12.00
C SER A 400 17.01 -7.28 -11.12
N GLY A 401 17.00 -7.51 -9.81
CA GLY A 401 17.05 -6.42 -8.84
C GLY A 401 18.33 -5.58 -8.99
N CYS A 402 18.28 -4.34 -8.52
CA CYS A 402 19.46 -3.48 -8.52
C CYS A 402 20.51 -3.98 -7.53
N VAL A 403 21.70 -4.31 -8.04
CA VAL A 403 22.87 -4.57 -7.21
C VAL A 403 23.46 -3.21 -6.83
N ARG A 404 23.33 -2.87 -5.56
CA ARG A 404 23.98 -1.73 -4.92
C ARG A 404 25.11 -2.28 -4.06
N GLY A 405 26.29 -1.67 -4.13
CA GLY A 405 27.38 -1.99 -3.19
C GLY A 405 27.34 -1.09 -1.96
#